data_AF-A0A959C3I2-F1
#
_entry.id   AF-A0A959C3I2-F1
#
_cell.length_a   1.000
_cell.length_b   1.000
_cell.length_c   1.000
_cell.angle_alpha   90.00
_cell.angle_beta   90.00
_cell.angle_gamma   90.00
#
_symmetry.space_group_name_H-M   'P 1'
#
loop_
_entity.id
_entity.type
_entity.pdbx_description
1 polymer ?
#
loop_
_entity_poly.entity_id
_entity_poly.type
_entity_poly.pdbx_seq_one_letter_code
_entity_poly.pdbx_strand_id
1 'polypeptide(L)'
;MRPVAGPVLLAILILWSCRPAQPSGGKTRMAASAEGENMPYINHKPSEHSVYVVEWGKVKIPLVKYANPEVYSGTAEVQLSDFKRLVGERLRLLKAGRELEIELVSIYKESTGQHNPDWSSYPVLEQGRLSNEAASAFRLGIRQGDLIALRLSAPADSIIVQSAVIKVTSPYEAYEPAIEVPHPRYDADLYGFQVIQEPGRRPLLRIDTTSAATRHIYEMYRNNRLYKIIHIPGFQTRHRLIAGPSLMFPARSIHRSVLLGCGHDWLSLPEYTDLGDGDVRLLWGEMAAAPSSQTYLLQDLLAALNQPLRLMVGEQELPIRSFHLITHGRLRKAERYVADKLQEPALLKALCRLEPASTVYFDKVVIENERGQLLLFPQAFAFNIGTGPPLE
;
A
#
# COMPACT_ATOMS: atom_id res chain seq x y z
N MET A 1 36.04 -57.94 -21.80
CA MET A 1 36.36 -57.03 -22.92
C MET A 1 37.22 -55.89 -22.39
N ARG A 2 38.32 -55.60 -23.08
CA ARG A 2 39.38 -54.63 -22.73
C ARG A 2 38.93 -53.17 -22.95
N PRO A 3 39.63 -52.18 -22.37
CA PRO A 3 39.26 -50.75 -22.35
C PRO A 3 39.84 -49.99 -23.55
N VAL A 4 39.32 -48.80 -23.84
CA VAL A 4 40.02 -47.77 -24.64
C VAL A 4 39.79 -46.39 -24.02
N ALA A 5 40.89 -45.81 -23.56
CA ALA A 5 41.06 -44.38 -23.27
C ALA A 5 41.52 -43.66 -24.55
N GLY A 6 41.19 -42.38 -24.72
CA GLY A 6 41.86 -41.52 -25.70
C GLY A 6 41.21 -40.14 -25.85
N PRO A 7 42.00 -39.08 -26.15
CA PRO A 7 41.83 -37.74 -25.59
C PRO A 7 41.36 -36.68 -26.60
N VAL A 8 40.95 -35.50 -26.13
CA VAL A 8 40.91 -34.29 -26.96
C VAL A 8 41.56 -33.11 -26.21
N LEU A 9 42.71 -32.70 -26.75
CA LEU A 9 43.44 -31.44 -26.54
C LEU A 9 42.55 -30.24 -26.96
N LEU A 10 42.46 -29.18 -26.15
CA LEU A 10 43.33 -27.98 -26.12
C LEU A 10 43.11 -27.00 -27.29
N ALA A 11 42.53 -25.83 -26.99
CA ALA A 11 42.89 -24.57 -27.63
C ALA A 11 42.53 -23.39 -26.72
N ILE A 12 43.57 -22.86 -26.09
CA ILE A 12 43.62 -21.57 -25.38
C ILE A 12 43.71 -20.48 -26.44
N LEU A 13 42.83 -19.48 -26.40
CA LEU A 13 42.97 -18.24 -27.15
C LEU A 13 43.05 -17.07 -26.18
N ILE A 14 44.29 -16.58 -26.05
CA ILE A 14 44.68 -15.33 -25.43
C ILE A 14 44.30 -14.20 -26.39
N LEU A 15 43.51 -13.23 -25.92
CA LEU A 15 43.47 -11.91 -26.54
C LEU A 15 43.87 -10.86 -25.52
N TRP A 16 45.11 -10.42 -25.69
CA TRP A 16 45.61 -9.10 -25.31
C TRP A 16 44.75 -8.00 -25.94
N SER A 17 44.41 -6.97 -25.17
CA SER A 17 44.38 -5.61 -25.70
C SER A 17 44.64 -4.58 -24.59
N CYS A 18 45.84 -4.03 -24.69
CA CYS A 18 46.25 -2.64 -24.48
C CYS A 18 45.44 -1.75 -23.53
N ARG A 19 46.06 -1.41 -22.39
CA ARG A 19 45.85 -0.15 -21.67
C ARG A 19 46.51 1.01 -22.42
N PRO A 20 45.88 2.18 -22.55
CA PRO A 20 46.58 3.44 -22.68
C PRO A 20 46.73 4.16 -21.33
N ALA A 21 47.78 4.97 -21.27
CA ALA A 21 48.39 5.56 -20.10
C ALA A 21 47.61 6.72 -19.47
N GLN A 22 47.82 6.92 -18.17
CA GLN A 22 47.52 8.17 -17.46
C GLN A 22 48.40 9.32 -17.98
N PRO A 23 47.84 10.52 -18.17
CA PRO A 23 48.59 11.75 -18.06
C PRO A 23 48.43 12.38 -16.67
N SER A 24 49.57 12.88 -16.21
CA SER A 24 49.86 13.60 -14.98
C SER A 24 49.11 14.92 -14.84
N GLY A 25 49.02 15.40 -13.60
CA GLY A 25 48.19 16.52 -13.22
C GLY A 25 48.58 17.88 -13.80
N GLY A 26 47.56 18.73 -13.95
CA GLY A 26 47.65 20.16 -14.14
C GLY A 26 46.57 20.82 -13.30
N LYS A 27 46.98 21.59 -12.28
CA LYS A 27 46.10 22.45 -11.49
C LYS A 27 45.63 23.60 -12.37
N THR A 28 44.36 23.63 -12.74
CA THR A 28 43.71 24.86 -13.22
C THR A 28 42.39 25.05 -12.51
N ARG A 29 42.37 26.12 -11.73
CA ARG A 29 41.23 26.71 -11.03
C ARG A 29 40.35 27.37 -12.08
N MET A 30 39.15 26.86 -12.35
CA MET A 30 38.13 27.61 -13.09
C MET A 30 36.75 27.35 -12.53
N ALA A 31 36.02 28.45 -12.41
CA ALA A 31 34.74 28.61 -11.75
C ALA A 31 33.65 27.78 -12.42
N ALA A 32 32.82 27.15 -11.59
CA ALA A 32 31.53 26.60 -11.99
C ALA A 32 30.59 27.77 -12.31
N SER A 33 30.32 28.02 -13.60
CA SER A 33 29.15 28.76 -14.04
C SER A 33 27.95 27.81 -14.01
N ALA A 34 27.17 27.94 -12.96
CA ALA A 34 25.85 27.33 -12.83
C ALA A 34 24.82 28.17 -13.59
N GLU A 35 24.52 27.80 -14.83
CA GLU A 35 23.29 28.21 -15.52
C GLU A 35 22.77 27.00 -16.30
N GLY A 36 22.27 26.01 -15.55
CA GLY A 36 21.26 25.10 -16.04
C GLY A 36 19.91 25.65 -15.61
N GLU A 37 19.10 26.08 -16.57
CA GLU A 37 17.74 26.57 -16.36
C GLU A 37 16.90 25.55 -15.59
N ASN A 38 16.84 25.73 -14.27
CA ASN A 38 15.84 25.11 -13.42
C ASN A 38 14.49 25.71 -13.80
N MET A 39 13.71 24.98 -14.60
CA MET A 39 12.26 25.18 -14.69
C MET A 39 11.69 25.18 -13.27
N PRO A 40 11.01 26.25 -12.81
CA PRO A 40 10.46 26.29 -11.47
C PRO A 40 9.34 25.25 -11.37
N TYR A 41 9.61 24.15 -10.65
CA TYR A 41 8.55 23.27 -10.16
C TYR A 41 7.73 24.05 -9.14
N ILE A 42 6.63 24.63 -9.62
CA ILE A 42 5.67 25.35 -8.79
C ILE A 42 4.93 24.33 -7.92
N ASN A 43 5.42 24.13 -6.69
CA ASN A 43 4.72 23.38 -5.65
C ASN A 43 3.55 24.23 -5.11
N HIS A 44 2.39 24.16 -5.77
CA HIS A 44 1.14 24.67 -5.21
C HIS A 44 0.35 23.53 -4.54
N LYS A 45 -0.03 23.75 -3.28
CA LYS A 45 -1.04 22.92 -2.61
C LYS A 45 -2.35 23.01 -3.41
N PRO A 46 -3.00 21.90 -3.79
CA PRO A 46 -4.29 21.97 -4.45
C PRO A 46 -5.32 22.65 -3.53
N SER A 47 -5.86 23.78 -3.98
CA SER A 47 -6.93 24.54 -3.32
C SER A 47 -8.30 24.07 -3.80
N GLU A 48 -9.27 24.04 -2.88
CA GLU A 48 -10.74 24.00 -3.02
C GLU A 48 -11.37 23.17 -4.16
N HIS A 49 -12.41 22.40 -3.81
CA HIS A 49 -13.27 21.74 -4.79
C HIS A 49 -13.80 22.77 -5.80
N SER A 50 -13.48 22.60 -7.08
CA SER A 50 -13.96 23.53 -8.10
C SER A 50 -15.41 23.21 -8.48
N VAL A 51 -16.11 24.19 -9.04
CA VAL A 51 -17.44 24.01 -9.65
C VAL A 51 -17.38 23.35 -11.02
N TYR A 52 -16.18 23.00 -11.51
CA TYR A 52 -15.95 22.47 -12.84
C TYR A 52 -15.89 20.94 -12.84
N VAL A 53 -16.51 20.34 -13.85
CA VAL A 53 -16.56 18.89 -14.03
C VAL A 53 -16.40 18.58 -15.51
N VAL A 54 -15.49 17.67 -15.86
CA VAL A 54 -15.49 17.05 -17.18
C VAL A 54 -16.44 15.87 -17.14
N GLU A 55 -17.41 15.83 -18.05
CA GLU A 55 -18.30 14.69 -18.22
C GLU A 55 -18.03 14.01 -19.55
N TRP A 56 -17.78 12.71 -19.51
CA TRP A 56 -17.74 11.87 -20.71
C TRP A 56 -18.82 10.81 -20.54
N GLY A 57 -19.90 10.87 -21.32
CA GLY A 57 -21.05 9.98 -21.11
C GLY A 57 -21.58 10.02 -19.67
N LYS A 58 -21.45 8.90 -18.94
CA LYS A 58 -21.86 8.77 -17.52
C LYS A 58 -20.73 9.06 -16.52
N VAL A 59 -19.48 9.16 -16.98
CA VAL A 59 -18.31 9.38 -16.12
C VAL A 59 -18.17 10.87 -15.84
N LYS A 60 -17.99 11.20 -14.57
CA LYS A 60 -17.76 12.58 -14.11
C LYS A 60 -16.37 12.69 -13.50
N ILE A 61 -15.59 13.63 -13.97
CA ILE A 61 -14.24 13.93 -13.49
C ILE A 61 -14.29 15.29 -12.79
N PRO A 62 -14.39 15.33 -11.46
CA PRO A 62 -14.37 16.59 -10.72
C PRO A 62 -13.00 17.24 -10.88
N LEU A 63 -13.00 18.53 -11.22
CA LEU A 63 -11.77 19.29 -11.42
C LEU A 63 -11.35 20.02 -10.14
N VAL A 64 -10.05 20.18 -9.97
CA VAL A 64 -9.41 20.97 -8.92
C VAL A 64 -8.50 21.98 -9.58
N LYS A 65 -8.46 23.20 -9.04
CA LYS A 65 -7.59 24.26 -9.56
C LYS A 65 -6.13 23.86 -9.32
N TYR A 66 -5.37 23.81 -10.41
CA TYR A 66 -3.98 23.37 -10.47
C TYR A 66 -3.01 24.55 -10.56
N ALA A 67 -3.31 25.55 -11.39
CA ALA A 67 -2.46 26.74 -11.55
C ALA A 67 -3.27 27.98 -11.95
N ASN A 68 -2.64 29.15 -11.84
CA ASN A 68 -3.21 30.43 -12.29
C ASN A 68 -2.94 30.67 -13.79
N PRO A 69 -3.77 31.45 -14.50
CA PRO A 69 -4.98 32.10 -13.98
C PRO A 69 -6.13 31.11 -13.73
N GLU A 70 -6.40 30.16 -14.64
CA GLU A 70 -7.56 29.25 -14.54
C GLU A 70 -7.22 27.85 -15.13
N VAL A 71 -6.20 27.21 -14.56
CA VAL A 71 -5.74 25.88 -14.98
C VAL A 71 -6.27 24.81 -14.03
N TYR A 72 -6.85 23.75 -14.58
CA TYR A 72 -7.52 22.70 -13.82
C TYR A 72 -7.00 21.30 -14.14
N SER A 73 -7.10 20.40 -13.15
CA SER A 73 -6.81 18.98 -13.30
C SER A 73 -7.82 18.12 -12.54
N GLY A 74 -8.01 16.87 -12.95
CA GLY A 74 -8.85 15.93 -12.23
C GLY A 74 -8.55 14.50 -12.63
N THR A 75 -8.98 13.54 -11.81
CA THR A 75 -8.78 12.10 -12.07
C THR A 75 -10.08 11.36 -11.83
N ALA A 76 -10.38 10.39 -12.68
CA ALA A 76 -11.44 9.41 -12.51
C ALA A 76 -10.93 8.01 -12.86
N GLU A 77 -11.67 7.00 -12.42
CA GLU A 77 -11.36 5.60 -12.68
C GLU A 77 -12.56 4.94 -13.33
N VAL A 78 -12.30 4.13 -14.35
CA VAL A 78 -13.34 3.51 -15.17
C VAL A 78 -12.91 2.10 -15.53
N GLN A 79 -13.83 1.13 -15.43
CA GLN A 79 -13.53 -0.25 -15.86
C GLN A 79 -13.26 -0.31 -17.36
N LEU A 80 -12.41 -1.22 -17.81
CA LEU A 80 -12.09 -1.41 -19.23
C LEU A 80 -13.33 -1.54 -20.13
N SER A 81 -14.32 -2.33 -19.72
CA SER A 81 -15.59 -2.52 -20.45
C SER A 81 -16.41 -1.22 -20.53
N ASP A 82 -16.45 -0.45 -19.44
CA ASP A 82 -17.10 0.85 -19.37
C ASP A 82 -16.38 1.86 -20.27
N PHE A 83 -15.05 1.88 -20.25
CA PHE A 83 -14.25 2.77 -21.08
C PHE A 83 -14.47 2.51 -22.58
N LYS A 84 -14.55 1.23 -23.01
CA LYS A 84 -14.85 0.89 -24.41
C LYS A 84 -16.22 1.40 -24.88
N ARG A 85 -17.19 1.53 -23.98
CA ARG A 85 -18.49 2.17 -24.25
C ARG A 85 -18.34 3.70 -24.24
N LEU A 86 -17.64 4.22 -23.22
CA LEU A 86 -17.38 5.64 -22.97
C LEU A 86 -16.85 6.37 -24.20
N VAL A 87 -15.91 5.78 -24.94
CA VAL A 87 -15.26 6.45 -26.08
C VAL A 87 -16.21 6.77 -27.25
N GLY A 88 -17.42 6.18 -27.28
CA GLY A 88 -18.47 6.56 -28.24
C GLY A 88 -19.37 7.70 -27.76
N GLU A 89 -19.26 8.10 -26.50
CA GLU A 89 -20.11 9.09 -25.87
C GLU A 89 -19.57 10.52 -26.05
N ARG A 90 -20.45 11.50 -25.80
CA ARG A 90 -20.11 12.93 -25.86
C ARG A 90 -19.30 13.35 -24.63
N LEU A 91 -18.25 14.13 -24.89
CA LEU A 91 -17.43 14.83 -23.91
C LEU A 91 -17.98 16.25 -23.71
N ARG A 92 -18.07 16.69 -22.45
CA ARG A 92 -18.60 17.99 -22.03
C ARG A 92 -17.75 18.54 -20.90
N LEU A 93 -17.64 19.87 -20.82
CA LEU A 93 -17.15 20.57 -19.63
C LEU A 93 -18.32 21.32 -19.03
N LEU A 94 -18.55 21.11 -17.73
CA LEU A 94 -19.62 21.77 -17.00
C LEU A 94 -19.03 22.75 -15.97
N LYS A 95 -19.72 23.87 -15.78
CA LYS A 95 -19.50 24.86 -14.70
C LYS A 95 -20.79 25.01 -13.93
N ALA A 96 -20.81 24.54 -12.67
CA ALA A 96 -22.01 24.55 -11.84
C ALA A 96 -23.25 23.94 -12.55
N GLY A 97 -23.04 22.88 -13.33
CA GLY A 97 -24.09 22.19 -14.11
C GLY A 97 -24.41 22.79 -15.48
N ARG A 98 -23.90 23.98 -15.82
CA ARG A 98 -24.05 24.57 -17.15
C ARG A 98 -22.94 24.08 -18.08
N GLU A 99 -23.30 23.63 -19.28
CA GLU A 99 -22.35 23.21 -20.31
C GLU A 99 -21.59 24.41 -20.87
N LEU A 100 -20.28 24.27 -20.96
CA LEU A 100 -19.37 25.20 -21.63
C LEU A 100 -19.03 24.67 -23.02
N GLU A 101 -18.86 25.59 -23.95
CA GLU A 101 -18.31 25.27 -25.26
C GLU A 101 -16.83 24.92 -25.10
N ILE A 102 -16.46 23.70 -25.52
CA ILE A 102 -15.11 23.19 -25.39
C ILE A 102 -14.43 23.06 -26.75
N GLU A 103 -13.16 23.39 -26.75
CA GLU A 103 -12.19 22.95 -27.73
C GLU A 103 -11.36 21.85 -27.07
N LEU A 104 -11.38 20.64 -27.62
CA LEU A 104 -10.48 19.60 -27.15
C LEU A 104 -9.15 19.73 -27.88
N VAL A 105 -8.12 20.03 -27.11
CA VAL A 105 -6.77 20.25 -27.62
C VAL A 105 -6.11 18.91 -27.94
N SER A 106 -6.32 17.90 -27.09
CA SER A 106 -5.70 16.58 -27.26
C SER A 106 -6.25 15.53 -26.30
N ILE A 107 -6.23 14.27 -26.76
CA ILE A 107 -6.35 13.07 -25.93
C ILE A 107 -5.03 12.33 -25.98
N TYR A 108 -4.54 11.86 -24.85
CA TYR A 108 -3.32 11.07 -24.73
C TYR A 108 -3.63 9.71 -24.12
N LYS A 109 -2.91 8.69 -24.57
CA LYS A 109 -2.90 7.35 -23.95
C LYS A 109 -1.50 7.04 -23.47
N GLU A 110 -1.34 6.83 -22.17
CA GLU A 110 -0.14 6.23 -21.60
C GLU A 110 -0.42 4.76 -21.36
N SER A 111 0.27 3.88 -22.10
CA SER A 111 0.08 2.44 -21.97
C SER A 111 0.91 1.85 -20.83
N THR A 112 0.29 0.99 -20.04
CA THR A 112 0.94 0.33 -18.91
C THR A 112 2.15 -0.49 -19.39
N GLY A 113 3.32 -0.25 -18.79
CA GLY A 113 4.55 -1.02 -19.05
C GLY A 113 5.43 -0.52 -20.21
N GLN A 114 5.05 0.55 -20.92
CA GLN A 114 5.94 1.21 -21.88
C GLN A 114 6.60 2.44 -21.23
N HIS A 115 7.93 2.51 -21.29
CA HIS A 115 8.70 3.67 -20.81
C HIS A 115 8.62 4.90 -21.73
N ASN A 116 7.85 4.81 -22.82
CA ASN A 116 7.60 5.93 -23.73
C ASN A 116 6.10 6.01 -24.00
N PRO A 117 5.41 7.08 -23.59
CA PRO A 117 3.99 7.24 -23.89
C PRO A 117 3.80 7.28 -25.41
N ASP A 118 2.82 6.55 -25.93
CA ASP A 118 2.47 6.64 -27.34
C ASP A 118 1.55 7.86 -27.53
N TRP A 119 2.17 9.00 -27.89
CA TRP A 119 1.50 10.30 -28.00
C TRP A 119 0.67 10.38 -29.28
N SER A 120 -0.49 9.74 -29.28
CA SER A 120 -1.46 9.90 -30.36
C SER A 120 -2.37 11.10 -30.08
N SER A 121 -2.12 12.26 -30.69
CA SER A 121 -3.07 13.37 -30.63
C SER A 121 -4.24 13.08 -31.57
N TYR A 122 -5.38 12.70 -31.00
CA TYR A 122 -6.61 12.63 -31.78
C TYR A 122 -7.26 14.01 -31.77
N PRO A 123 -7.42 14.67 -32.93
CA PRO A 123 -8.22 15.87 -33.00
C PRO A 123 -9.66 15.50 -32.62
N VAL A 124 -10.28 16.28 -31.74
CA VAL A 124 -11.73 16.28 -31.55
C VAL A 124 -12.31 17.54 -32.17
N LEU A 125 -13.52 17.59 -32.69
CA LEU A 125 -14.44 16.72 -33.45
C LEU A 125 -15.80 17.38 -33.30
N GLU A 126 -16.59 17.38 -34.36
CA GLU A 126 -17.90 18.02 -34.36
C GLU A 126 -18.72 17.63 -33.11
N GLN A 127 -19.10 18.64 -32.33
CA GLN A 127 -19.99 18.51 -31.16
C GLN A 127 -19.43 17.68 -29.97
N GLY A 128 -18.11 17.51 -29.85
CA GLY A 128 -17.47 16.94 -28.67
C GLY A 128 -17.54 15.41 -28.56
N ARG A 129 -17.62 14.70 -29.68
CA ARG A 129 -17.53 13.22 -29.73
C ARG A 129 -16.20 12.77 -30.32
N LEU A 130 -15.75 11.54 -30.09
CA LEU A 130 -14.60 11.00 -30.85
C LEU A 130 -15.02 10.59 -32.28
N SER A 131 -14.07 10.56 -33.23
CA SER A 131 -14.32 10.16 -34.61
C SER A 131 -14.51 8.66 -34.58
N ASN A 132 -15.27 8.13 -35.53
CA ASN A 132 -15.46 6.68 -35.56
C ASN A 132 -14.11 5.94 -35.64
N GLU A 133 -13.13 6.51 -36.33
CA GLU A 133 -11.76 5.99 -36.41
C GLU A 133 -11.05 6.04 -35.04
N ALA A 134 -10.99 7.21 -34.39
CA ALA A 134 -10.34 7.38 -33.10
C ALA A 134 -11.01 6.52 -32.02
N ALA A 135 -12.34 6.52 -31.96
CA ALA A 135 -13.10 5.69 -31.02
C ALA A 135 -12.83 4.20 -31.26
N SER A 136 -12.70 3.76 -32.52
CA SER A 136 -12.37 2.37 -32.85
C SER A 136 -10.93 2.03 -32.44
N ALA A 137 -9.97 2.92 -32.71
CA ALA A 137 -8.58 2.76 -32.29
C ALA A 137 -8.47 2.60 -30.76
N PHE A 138 -9.17 3.44 -29.99
CA PHE A 138 -9.24 3.28 -28.54
C PHE A 138 -9.90 1.96 -28.14
N ARG A 139 -11.05 1.58 -28.70
CA ARG A 139 -11.74 0.31 -28.33
C ARG A 139 -10.87 -0.93 -28.53
N LEU A 140 -10.06 -0.92 -29.59
CA LEU A 140 -9.18 -2.03 -29.95
C LEU A 140 -7.86 -2.00 -29.17
N GLY A 141 -7.31 -0.80 -28.95
CA GLY A 141 -5.96 -0.62 -28.41
C GLY A 141 -5.85 -0.31 -26.92
N ILE A 142 -6.97 -0.04 -26.23
CA ILE A 142 -6.98 0.25 -24.79
C ILE A 142 -6.85 -1.03 -23.96
N ARG A 143 -6.02 -0.98 -22.93
CA ARG A 143 -5.74 -2.07 -22.00
C ARG A 143 -5.99 -1.66 -20.56
N GLN A 144 -6.01 -2.65 -19.69
CA GLN A 144 -6.00 -2.44 -18.25
C GLN A 144 -4.73 -1.72 -17.82
N GLY A 145 -4.88 -0.73 -16.93
CA GLY A 145 -3.81 0.08 -16.38
C GLY A 145 -3.46 1.31 -17.22
N ASP A 146 -3.95 1.40 -18.46
CA ASP A 146 -3.72 2.55 -19.33
C ASP A 146 -4.30 3.82 -18.68
N LEU A 147 -3.58 4.94 -18.83
CA LEU A 147 -4.04 6.26 -18.42
C LEU A 147 -4.45 7.07 -19.65
N ILE A 148 -5.63 7.67 -19.60
CA ILE A 148 -6.15 8.52 -20.66
C ILE A 148 -6.19 9.96 -20.16
N ALA A 149 -5.29 10.80 -20.67
CA ALA A 149 -5.25 12.21 -20.30
C ALA A 149 -5.95 13.07 -21.36
N LEU A 150 -6.86 13.92 -20.90
CA LEU A 150 -7.61 14.87 -21.71
C LEU A 150 -7.09 16.28 -21.43
N ARG A 151 -6.85 17.03 -22.51
CA ARG A 151 -6.53 18.46 -22.44
C ARG A 151 -7.60 19.26 -23.17
N LEU A 152 -8.34 20.06 -22.43
CA LEU A 152 -9.48 20.84 -22.91
C LEU A 152 -9.21 22.33 -22.72
N SER A 153 -9.76 23.16 -23.61
CA SER A 153 -9.89 24.60 -23.42
C SER A 153 -11.35 25.02 -23.60
N ALA A 154 -11.78 26.03 -22.83
CA ALA A 154 -13.05 26.72 -23.05
C ALA A 154 -12.74 28.21 -23.20
N PRO A 155 -12.50 28.70 -24.43
CA PRO A 155 -11.98 30.05 -24.68
C PRO A 155 -12.89 31.16 -24.13
N ALA A 156 -14.20 31.00 -24.25
CA ALA A 156 -15.19 32.00 -23.79
C ALA A 156 -15.11 32.27 -22.27
N ASP A 157 -14.69 31.28 -21.48
CA ASP A 157 -14.52 31.40 -20.03
C ASP A 157 -13.03 31.49 -19.62
N SER A 158 -12.09 31.51 -20.58
CA SER A 158 -10.63 31.51 -20.34
C SER A 158 -10.13 30.34 -19.47
N ILE A 159 -10.77 29.17 -19.60
CA ILE A 159 -10.44 27.98 -18.80
C ILE A 159 -9.54 27.04 -19.61
N ILE A 160 -8.53 26.49 -18.93
CA ILE A 160 -7.68 25.43 -19.47
C ILE A 160 -7.73 24.23 -18.52
N VAL A 161 -8.20 23.08 -19.01
CA VAL A 161 -8.03 21.80 -18.32
C VAL A 161 -6.73 21.19 -18.82
N GLN A 162 -5.68 21.26 -18.00
CA GLN A 162 -4.37 20.77 -18.38
C GLN A 162 -4.31 19.23 -18.37
N SER A 163 -5.00 18.60 -17.40
CA SER A 163 -4.95 17.16 -17.24
C SER A 163 -6.21 16.62 -16.54
N ALA A 164 -7.21 16.21 -17.33
CA ALA A 164 -8.28 15.34 -16.83
C ALA A 164 -7.94 13.89 -17.19
N VAL A 165 -7.60 13.09 -16.19
CA VAL A 165 -7.08 11.72 -16.36
C VAL A 165 -8.17 10.69 -16.06
N ILE A 166 -8.32 9.71 -16.95
CA ILE A 166 -9.09 8.49 -16.70
C ILE A 166 -8.11 7.34 -16.58
N LYS A 167 -8.04 6.72 -15.39
CA LYS A 167 -7.34 5.44 -15.21
C LYS A 167 -8.27 4.31 -15.63
N VAL A 168 -7.87 3.53 -16.63
CA VAL A 168 -8.63 2.36 -17.08
C VAL A 168 -8.31 1.20 -16.15
N THR A 169 -9.18 0.99 -15.17
CA THR A 169 -9.01 -0.09 -14.19
C THR A 169 -9.57 -1.40 -14.72
N SER A 170 -9.15 -2.48 -14.10
CA SER A 170 -9.76 -3.78 -14.31
C SER A 170 -10.42 -4.23 -13.03
N PRO A 171 -11.54 -4.95 -13.12
CA PRO A 171 -12.01 -5.71 -11.96
C PRO A 171 -10.98 -6.76 -11.52
N TYR A 172 -9.95 -7.07 -12.31
CA TYR A 172 -8.88 -8.01 -11.96
C TYR A 172 -7.55 -7.29 -11.64
N GLU A 173 -7.53 -5.99 -11.33
CA GLU A 173 -6.32 -5.33 -10.85
C GLU A 173 -5.88 -6.00 -9.55
N ALA A 174 -4.63 -6.47 -9.49
CA ALA A 174 -4.07 -7.01 -8.28
C ALA A 174 -4.17 -5.93 -7.20
N TYR A 175 -4.95 -6.20 -6.16
CA TYR A 175 -5.10 -5.26 -5.07
C TYR A 175 -3.77 -5.20 -4.30
N GLU A 176 -3.13 -4.05 -4.34
CA GLU A 176 -1.98 -3.76 -3.50
C GLU A 176 -2.46 -3.28 -2.13
N PRO A 177 -2.12 -3.98 -1.03
CA PRO A 177 -2.48 -3.54 0.29
C PRO A 177 -1.84 -2.20 0.61
N ALA A 178 -2.58 -1.34 1.29
CA ALA A 178 -2.07 -0.02 1.66
C ALA A 178 -0.85 -0.09 2.59
N ILE A 179 -0.74 -1.15 3.38
CA ILE A 179 0.36 -1.42 4.30
C ILE A 179 0.79 -2.87 4.12
N GLU A 180 2.07 -3.07 3.86
CA GLU A 180 2.65 -4.41 3.89
C GLU A 180 2.89 -4.84 5.33
N VAL A 181 2.51 -6.07 5.64
CA VAL A 181 2.87 -6.70 6.92
C VAL A 181 4.36 -7.05 6.86
N PRO A 182 5.17 -6.56 7.80
CA PRO A 182 6.60 -6.84 7.79
C PRO A 182 6.85 -8.33 7.96
N HIS A 183 7.85 -8.84 7.22
CA HIS A 183 8.27 -10.22 7.38
C HIS A 183 8.84 -10.43 8.79
N PRO A 184 8.44 -11.52 9.47
CA PRO A 184 8.98 -11.87 10.77
C PRO A 184 10.48 -12.17 10.68
N ARG A 185 11.22 -11.79 11.72
CA ARG A 185 12.66 -12.06 11.84
C ARG A 185 12.89 -13.16 12.89
N TYR A 186 12.74 -14.41 12.49
CA TYR A 186 12.85 -15.57 13.40
C TYR A 186 14.29 -15.85 13.86
N ASP A 187 15.27 -15.33 13.14
CA ASP A 187 16.71 -15.43 13.42
C ASP A 187 17.24 -14.27 14.27
N ALA A 188 16.43 -13.23 14.54
CA ALA A 188 16.88 -12.07 15.27
C ALA A 188 17.14 -12.36 16.75
N ASP A 189 18.18 -11.72 17.31
CA ASP A 189 18.51 -11.76 18.72
C ASP A 189 17.30 -11.41 19.62
N LEU A 190 17.22 -12.08 20.76
CA LEU A 190 16.27 -11.74 21.82
C LEU A 190 16.85 -10.63 22.71
N TYR A 191 16.07 -9.58 22.91
CA TYR A 191 16.39 -8.46 23.78
C TYR A 191 15.55 -8.53 25.05
N GLY A 192 16.15 -8.22 26.21
CA GLY A 192 15.43 -8.12 27.48
C GLY A 192 14.63 -6.82 27.68
N PHE A 193 14.50 -5.99 26.65
CA PHE A 193 13.82 -4.70 26.72
C PHE A 193 13.26 -4.28 25.34
N GLN A 194 12.24 -3.42 25.37
CA GLN A 194 11.66 -2.81 24.17
C GLN A 194 11.25 -1.37 24.45
N VAL A 195 11.60 -0.48 23.54
CA VAL A 195 11.16 0.92 23.55
C VAL A 195 10.03 1.10 22.53
N ILE A 196 8.89 1.67 22.95
CA ILE A 196 7.77 2.01 22.07
C ILE A 196 7.61 3.53 22.01
N GLN A 197 7.62 4.08 20.80
CA GLN A 197 7.48 5.51 20.50
C GLN A 197 6.30 5.72 19.55
N GLU A 198 5.14 6.04 20.12
CA GLU A 198 3.95 6.43 19.36
C GLU A 198 3.84 7.96 19.27
N PRO A 199 3.54 8.53 18.08
CA PRO A 199 3.36 9.97 17.93
C PRO A 199 2.29 10.52 18.88
N GLY A 200 2.61 11.58 19.61
CA GLY A 200 1.70 12.23 20.56
C GLY A 200 1.51 11.48 21.89
N ARG A 201 2.25 10.40 22.13
CA ARG A 201 2.21 9.64 23.38
C ARG A 201 3.58 9.63 24.06
N ARG A 202 3.55 9.48 25.39
CA ARG A 202 4.77 9.32 26.19
C ARG A 202 5.45 8.00 25.79
N PRO A 203 6.75 8.01 25.46
CA PRO A 203 7.50 6.78 25.18
C PRO A 203 7.39 5.75 26.31
N LEU A 204 7.33 4.48 25.93
CA LEU A 204 7.23 3.34 26.85
C LEU A 204 8.51 2.51 26.82
N LEU A 205 8.94 2.05 27.99
CA LEU A 205 9.99 1.03 28.13
C LEU A 205 9.36 -0.23 28.76
N ARG A 206 9.25 -1.31 27.98
CA ARG A 206 8.91 -2.65 28.48
C ARG A 206 10.21 -3.36 28.86
N ILE A 207 10.31 -3.83 30.10
CA ILE A 207 11.57 -4.40 30.63
C ILE A 207 11.30 -5.26 31.86
N ASP A 208 12.13 -6.28 32.10
CA ASP A 208 12.22 -6.90 33.42
C ASP A 208 13.12 -6.04 34.33
N THR A 209 12.55 -5.40 35.35
CA THR A 209 13.28 -4.52 36.29
C THR A 209 14.05 -5.30 37.37
N THR A 210 13.78 -6.59 37.50
CA THR A 210 14.42 -7.49 38.46
C THR A 210 15.56 -8.29 37.82
N SER A 211 15.62 -8.38 36.50
CA SER A 211 16.69 -9.04 35.76
C SER A 211 18.03 -8.30 35.88
N ALA A 212 19.09 -9.05 36.23
CA ALA A 212 20.45 -8.54 36.30
C ALA A 212 20.98 -8.09 34.93
N ALA A 213 20.61 -8.80 33.85
CA ALA A 213 21.09 -8.52 32.51
C ALA A 213 20.63 -7.14 31.98
N THR A 214 19.42 -6.72 32.35
CA THR A 214 18.80 -5.47 31.89
C THR A 214 18.88 -4.35 32.92
N ARG A 215 19.51 -4.60 34.08
CA ARG A 215 19.55 -3.65 35.20
C ARG A 215 20.12 -2.30 34.81
N HIS A 216 21.22 -2.29 34.06
CA HIS A 216 21.86 -1.07 33.57
C HIS A 216 20.91 -0.23 32.71
N ILE A 217 20.07 -0.87 31.89
CA ILE A 217 19.05 -0.20 31.06
C ILE A 217 17.99 0.43 31.95
N TYR A 218 17.42 -0.34 32.88
CA TYR A 218 16.44 0.18 33.82
C TYR A 218 16.97 1.42 34.58
N GLU A 219 18.22 1.38 35.03
CA GLU A 219 18.85 2.49 35.76
C GLU A 219 19.00 3.77 34.93
N MET A 220 19.24 3.65 33.61
CA MET A 220 19.24 4.81 32.70
C MET A 220 17.87 5.50 32.60
N TYR A 221 16.78 4.74 32.67
CA TYR A 221 15.43 5.27 32.44
C TYR A 221 14.62 5.56 33.71
N ARG A 222 14.93 4.95 34.86
CA ARG A 222 14.09 5.02 36.08
C ARG A 222 13.81 6.44 36.58
N ASN A 223 14.76 7.36 36.38
CA ASN A 223 14.63 8.76 36.81
C ASN A 223 14.13 9.68 35.69
N ASN A 224 13.98 9.16 34.46
CA ASN A 224 13.56 9.93 33.31
C ASN A 224 12.03 10.01 33.23
N ARG A 225 11.48 11.16 33.62
CA ARG A 225 10.03 11.45 33.56
C ARG A 225 9.45 11.47 32.14
N LEU A 226 10.28 11.40 31.10
CA LEU A 226 9.81 11.27 29.72
C LEU A 226 9.38 9.85 29.37
N TYR A 227 9.80 8.82 30.11
CA TYR A 227 9.49 7.42 29.80
C TYR A 227 8.55 6.81 30.84
N LYS A 228 7.49 6.12 30.41
CA LYS A 228 6.72 5.25 31.31
C LYS A 228 7.33 3.85 31.23
N ILE A 229 7.76 3.33 32.37
CA ILE A 229 8.36 1.99 32.49
C ILE A 229 7.26 0.99 32.84
N ILE A 230 7.21 -0.12 32.11
CA ILE A 230 6.32 -1.24 32.35
C ILE A 230 7.19 -2.43 32.73
N HIS A 231 7.09 -2.87 33.98
CA HIS A 231 7.77 -4.07 34.43
C HIS A 231 7.03 -5.31 33.94
N ILE A 232 7.75 -6.19 33.25
CA ILE A 232 7.24 -7.50 32.79
C ILE A 232 8.28 -8.56 33.19
N PRO A 233 7.95 -9.49 34.11
CA PRO A 233 8.89 -10.55 34.52
C PRO A 233 9.32 -11.43 33.35
N GLY A 234 10.62 -11.71 33.23
CA GLY A 234 11.17 -12.54 32.16
C GLY A 234 10.99 -11.94 30.75
N PHE A 235 10.79 -10.62 30.63
CA PHE A 235 10.50 -10.00 29.34
C PHE A 235 11.59 -10.25 28.31
N GLN A 236 11.16 -10.72 27.14
CA GLN A 236 11.99 -10.90 25.96
C GLN A 236 11.22 -10.43 24.73
N THR A 237 11.94 -9.92 23.73
CA THR A 237 11.37 -9.43 22.48
C THR A 237 12.40 -9.53 21.35
N ARG A 238 11.92 -9.64 20.10
CA ARG A 238 12.76 -9.52 18.91
C ARG A 238 12.87 -8.10 18.37
N HIS A 239 12.14 -7.15 18.98
CA HIS A 239 12.08 -5.77 18.55
C HIS A 239 12.52 -4.82 19.66
N ARG A 240 13.77 -4.33 19.60
CA ARG A 240 14.28 -3.34 20.58
C ARG A 240 13.56 -1.99 20.52
N LEU A 241 13.02 -1.62 19.36
CA LEU A 241 12.37 -0.34 19.10
C LEU A 241 11.16 -0.53 18.19
N ILE A 242 10.01 -0.01 18.63
CA ILE A 242 8.81 0.18 17.82
C ILE A 242 8.58 1.69 17.72
N ALA A 243 8.68 2.27 16.52
CA ALA A 243 8.54 3.70 16.27
C ALA A 243 7.62 3.99 15.08
N GLY A 244 7.29 5.26 14.84
CA GLY A 244 6.34 5.71 13.80
C GLY A 244 6.38 4.94 12.46
N PRO A 245 7.54 4.72 11.83
CA PRO A 245 7.64 3.98 10.56
C PRO A 245 7.40 2.47 10.68
N SER A 246 7.54 1.88 11.87
CA SER A 246 7.35 0.44 12.11
C SER A 246 5.96 0.11 12.67
N LEU A 247 5.11 1.12 12.90
CA LEU A 247 3.71 0.92 13.26
C LEU A 247 2.93 0.72 11.96
N MET A 248 2.24 -0.42 11.82
CA MET A 248 1.36 -0.63 10.66
C MET A 248 0.35 0.51 10.52
N PHE A 249 -0.31 0.87 11.62
CA PHE A 249 -1.28 1.97 11.65
C PHE A 249 -0.94 2.94 12.78
N PRO A 250 -0.43 4.15 12.46
CA PRO A 250 -0.37 5.23 13.43
C PRO A 250 -1.78 5.55 13.95
N ALA A 251 -1.93 5.85 15.26
CA ALA A 251 -3.25 6.12 15.83
C ALA A 251 -4.06 7.22 15.10
N ARG A 252 -3.37 8.17 14.45
CA ARG A 252 -3.96 9.25 13.64
C ARG A 252 -4.58 8.80 12.31
N SER A 253 -4.19 7.63 11.77
CA SER A 253 -4.77 7.11 10.52
C SER A 253 -6.04 6.30 10.75
N ILE A 254 -6.32 5.91 12.00
CA ILE A 254 -7.53 5.19 12.38
C ILE A 254 -8.66 6.20 12.60
N HIS A 255 -9.68 6.15 11.73
CA HIS A 255 -10.81 7.05 11.80
C HIS A 255 -11.73 6.74 12.98
N ARG A 256 -11.89 5.45 13.29
CA ARG A 256 -12.78 4.96 14.33
C ARG A 256 -12.17 3.77 15.05
N SER A 257 -12.31 3.72 16.37
CA SER A 257 -11.93 2.58 17.20
C SER A 257 -13.13 2.11 18.01
N VAL A 258 -13.41 0.82 18.00
CA VAL A 258 -14.51 0.19 18.74
C VAL A 258 -13.96 -0.92 19.63
N LEU A 259 -14.33 -0.91 20.90
CA LEU A 259 -14.03 -1.98 21.86
C LEU A 259 -15.27 -2.88 21.97
N LEU A 260 -15.13 -4.16 21.62
CA LEU A 260 -16.20 -5.16 21.60
C LEU A 260 -15.97 -6.29 22.61
N GLY A 261 -14.72 -6.51 23.04
CA GLY A 261 -14.34 -7.51 24.04
C GLY A 261 -13.81 -6.89 25.33
N CYS A 262 -13.27 -7.74 26.20
CA CYS A 262 -12.61 -7.33 27.43
C CYS A 262 -11.37 -6.47 27.17
N GLY A 263 -10.68 -6.69 26.03
CA GLY A 263 -9.52 -5.92 25.61
C GLY A 263 -8.36 -6.06 26.60
N HIS A 264 -7.50 -7.05 26.39
CA HIS A 264 -6.33 -7.23 27.24
C HIS A 264 -5.35 -6.05 27.10
N ASP A 265 -4.73 -5.63 28.22
CA ASP A 265 -3.63 -4.65 28.19
C ASP A 265 -2.36 -5.31 27.64
N TRP A 266 -2.32 -5.46 26.32
CA TRP A 266 -1.23 -6.12 25.60
C TRP A 266 0.14 -5.51 25.89
N LEU A 267 0.22 -4.25 26.31
CA LEU A 267 1.48 -3.60 26.67
C LEU A 267 2.13 -4.22 27.91
N SER A 268 1.34 -4.84 28.78
CA SER A 268 1.77 -5.49 30.02
C SER A 268 2.12 -6.98 29.85
N LEU A 269 1.79 -7.56 28.70
CA LEU A 269 2.02 -8.98 28.45
C LEU A 269 3.45 -9.25 27.97
N PRO A 270 4.07 -10.38 28.32
CA PRO A 270 5.30 -10.82 27.67
C PRO A 270 5.02 -11.24 26.22
N GLU A 271 6.04 -11.20 25.35
CA GLU A 271 5.92 -11.64 23.96
C GLU A 271 6.11 -13.16 23.85
N TYR A 272 5.43 -13.78 22.91
CA TYR A 272 5.66 -15.17 22.54
C TYR A 272 6.96 -15.28 21.73
N THR A 273 7.95 -15.99 22.27
CA THR A 273 9.30 -16.12 21.68
C THR A 273 9.54 -17.47 21.00
N ASP A 274 8.70 -18.47 21.29
CA ASP A 274 8.87 -19.85 20.85
C ASP A 274 8.30 -20.09 19.44
N LEU A 275 8.83 -19.35 18.47
CA LEU A 275 8.38 -19.44 17.07
C LEU A 275 9.05 -20.60 16.31
N GLY A 276 10.17 -21.13 16.81
CA GLY A 276 11.00 -22.12 16.13
C GLY A 276 11.39 -21.71 14.70
N ASP A 277 11.64 -22.70 13.84
CA ASP A 277 11.69 -22.55 12.39
C ASP A 277 10.30 -22.77 11.74
N GLY A 278 9.25 -22.70 12.57
CA GLY A 278 7.89 -23.04 12.17
C GLY A 278 7.28 -22.02 11.23
N ASP A 279 6.50 -22.51 10.26
CA ASP A 279 5.68 -21.65 9.42
C ASP A 279 4.52 -21.08 10.26
N VAL A 280 4.44 -19.75 10.34
CA VAL A 280 3.43 -19.05 11.15
C VAL A 280 2.31 -18.56 10.26
N ARG A 281 1.09 -19.03 10.53
CA ARG A 281 -0.10 -18.70 9.73
C ARG A 281 -1.29 -18.37 10.61
N LEU A 282 -2.04 -17.34 10.23
CA LEU A 282 -3.38 -17.10 10.76
C LEU A 282 -4.41 -17.65 9.77
N LEU A 283 -5.16 -18.66 10.17
CA LEU A 283 -6.18 -19.28 9.35
C LEU A 283 -7.57 -18.70 9.66
N TRP A 284 -8.37 -18.52 8.62
CA TRP A 284 -9.76 -18.08 8.71
C TRP A 284 -10.61 -18.83 7.68
N GLY A 285 -11.23 -19.94 8.11
CA GLY A 285 -11.81 -20.89 7.16
C GLY A 285 -10.73 -21.48 6.25
N GLU A 286 -10.95 -21.40 4.94
CA GLU A 286 -9.98 -21.84 3.91
C GLU A 286 -8.90 -20.78 3.59
N MET A 287 -9.01 -19.58 4.19
CA MET A 287 -8.05 -18.50 3.99
C MET A 287 -6.88 -18.64 4.96
N ALA A 288 -5.67 -18.28 4.52
CA ALA A 288 -4.46 -18.28 5.32
C ALA A 288 -3.68 -16.98 5.13
N ALA A 289 -3.39 -16.29 6.22
CA ALA A 289 -2.52 -15.11 6.24
C ALA A 289 -1.11 -15.49 6.72
N ALA A 290 -0.14 -15.21 5.86
CA ALA A 290 1.29 -15.38 5.99
C ALA A 290 1.96 -14.24 5.19
N PRO A 291 3.26 -13.95 5.37
CA PRO A 291 3.93 -12.83 4.70
C PRO A 291 3.80 -12.82 3.17
N SER A 292 3.68 -13.99 2.55
CA SER A 292 3.51 -14.19 1.10
C SER A 292 2.09 -14.62 0.71
N SER A 293 1.08 -14.32 1.51
CA SER A 293 -0.30 -14.74 1.20
C SER A 293 -0.83 -14.12 -0.07
N GLN A 294 -1.56 -14.93 -0.82
CA GLN A 294 -2.30 -14.49 -2.00
C GLN A 294 -3.45 -13.55 -1.63
N THR A 295 -3.94 -12.86 -2.64
CA THR A 295 -5.17 -12.08 -2.55
C THR A 295 -6.40 -12.99 -2.66
N TYR A 296 -7.39 -12.76 -1.82
CA TYR A 296 -8.65 -13.51 -1.74
C TYR A 296 -9.80 -12.75 -2.39
N LEU A 297 -10.86 -13.46 -2.75
CA LEU A 297 -12.11 -12.85 -3.17
C LEU A 297 -12.96 -12.44 -1.96
N LEU A 298 -13.82 -11.43 -2.15
CA LEU A 298 -14.78 -11.03 -1.13
C LEU A 298 -15.67 -12.20 -0.69
N GLN A 299 -16.05 -13.08 -1.62
CA GLN A 299 -16.86 -14.27 -1.31
C GLN A 299 -16.15 -15.25 -0.36
N ASP A 300 -14.83 -15.37 -0.45
CA ASP A 300 -14.04 -16.24 0.41
C ASP A 300 -14.09 -15.72 1.84
N LEU A 301 -13.92 -14.40 2.01
CA LEU A 301 -14.08 -13.73 3.30
C LEU A 301 -15.49 -13.93 3.86
N LEU A 302 -16.53 -13.71 3.05
CA LEU A 302 -17.92 -13.87 3.47
C LEU A 302 -18.23 -15.31 3.90
N ALA A 303 -17.68 -16.31 3.21
CA ALA A 303 -17.80 -17.72 3.60
C ALA A 303 -17.05 -18.01 4.91
N ALA A 304 -15.92 -17.34 5.15
CA ALA A 304 -15.11 -17.50 6.35
C ALA A 304 -15.72 -16.84 7.60
N LEU A 305 -16.63 -15.87 7.50
CA LEU A 305 -17.11 -15.08 8.66
C LEU A 305 -17.69 -15.90 9.82
N ASN A 306 -18.26 -17.08 9.52
CA ASN A 306 -18.83 -17.97 10.54
C ASN A 306 -17.79 -18.95 11.13
N GLN A 307 -16.57 -18.95 10.62
CA GLN A 307 -15.48 -19.79 11.09
C GLN A 307 -14.63 -19.06 12.14
N PRO A 308 -14.05 -19.77 13.12
CA PRO A 308 -13.11 -19.18 14.07
C PRO A 308 -11.77 -18.85 13.40
N LEU A 309 -11.03 -17.92 13.99
CA LEU A 309 -9.60 -17.73 13.68
C LEU A 309 -8.79 -18.82 14.37
N ARG A 310 -7.78 -19.32 13.67
CA ARG A 310 -6.82 -20.29 14.21
C ARG A 310 -5.41 -19.81 13.94
N LEU A 311 -4.62 -19.64 14.98
CA LEU A 311 -3.21 -19.27 14.84
C LEU A 311 -2.36 -20.54 14.89
N MET A 312 -1.62 -20.80 13.82
CA MET A 312 -0.75 -21.95 13.70
C MET A 312 0.72 -21.52 13.77
N VAL A 313 1.52 -22.23 14.56
CA VAL A 313 2.99 -22.15 14.59
C VAL A 313 3.51 -23.56 14.30
N GLY A 314 3.90 -23.80 13.05
CA GLY A 314 4.08 -25.17 12.55
C GLY A 314 2.75 -25.95 12.66
N GLU A 315 2.78 -27.08 13.38
CA GLU A 315 1.59 -27.91 13.61
C GLU A 315 0.83 -27.54 14.90
N GLN A 316 1.37 -26.63 15.72
CA GLN A 316 0.76 -26.24 16.98
C GLN A 316 -0.28 -25.14 16.76
N GLU A 317 -1.51 -25.38 17.23
CA GLU A 317 -2.54 -24.35 17.30
C GLU A 317 -2.45 -23.59 18.63
N LEU A 318 -2.33 -22.27 18.56
CA LEU A 318 -2.28 -21.38 19.72
C LEU A 318 -3.65 -20.71 19.93
N PRO A 319 -4.32 -20.92 21.08
CA PRO A 319 -5.60 -20.29 21.38
C PRO A 319 -5.52 -18.76 21.37
N ILE A 320 -6.32 -18.11 20.52
CA ILE A 320 -6.45 -16.65 20.48
C ILE A 320 -7.45 -16.21 21.54
N ARG A 321 -7.06 -15.25 22.39
CA ARG A 321 -7.89 -14.68 23.46
C ARG A 321 -8.42 -13.30 23.14
N SER A 322 -7.64 -12.48 22.45
CA SER A 322 -8.10 -11.22 21.89
C SER A 322 -7.24 -10.78 20.72
N PHE A 323 -7.75 -9.89 19.90
CA PHE A 323 -6.99 -9.30 18.81
C PHE A 323 -7.48 -7.87 18.53
N HIS A 324 -6.62 -7.10 17.88
CA HIS A 324 -7.05 -5.92 17.16
C HIS A 324 -7.27 -6.30 15.71
N LEU A 325 -8.44 -5.95 15.16
CA LEU A 325 -8.76 -6.06 13.75
C LEU A 325 -8.85 -4.66 13.16
N ILE A 326 -8.15 -4.42 12.06
CA ILE A 326 -8.21 -3.16 11.34
C ILE A 326 -8.70 -3.43 9.92
N THR A 327 -9.77 -2.77 9.51
CA THR A 327 -10.24 -2.79 8.12
C THR A 327 -9.75 -1.54 7.41
N HIS A 328 -9.27 -1.69 6.16
CA HIS A 328 -8.88 -0.57 5.32
C HIS A 328 -9.20 -0.89 3.86
N GLY A 329 -9.75 0.06 3.10
CA GLY A 329 -10.07 -0.15 1.70
C GLY A 329 -9.87 1.13 0.88
N ARG A 330 -9.88 1.01 -0.45
CA ARG A 330 -9.59 2.14 -1.35
C ARG A 330 -10.48 3.37 -1.09
N LEU A 331 -11.76 3.15 -0.79
CA LEU A 331 -12.76 4.21 -0.57
C LEU A 331 -13.09 4.43 0.92
N ARG A 332 -12.53 3.62 1.82
CA ARG A 332 -12.88 3.62 3.24
C ARG A 332 -11.68 3.90 4.12
N LYS A 333 -11.85 4.86 5.03
CA LYS A 333 -10.87 5.14 6.08
C LYS A 333 -10.72 3.93 7.00
N ALA A 334 -9.54 3.80 7.61
CA ALA A 334 -9.25 2.69 8.50
C ALA A 334 -10.16 2.70 9.75
N GLU A 335 -10.73 1.55 10.08
CA GLU A 335 -11.48 1.34 11.31
C GLU A 335 -10.83 0.22 12.12
N ARG A 336 -10.74 0.40 13.45
CA ARG A 336 -10.18 -0.58 14.36
C ARG A 336 -11.24 -1.16 15.28
N TYR A 337 -11.17 -2.46 15.50
CA TYR A 337 -12.01 -3.24 16.38
C TYR A 337 -11.12 -4.01 17.35
N VAL A 338 -11.40 -3.93 18.65
CA VAL A 338 -10.73 -4.74 19.67
C VAL A 338 -11.73 -5.77 20.16
N ALA A 339 -11.49 -7.04 19.88
CA ALA A 339 -12.46 -8.11 20.11
C ALA A 339 -11.78 -9.38 20.60
N ASP A 340 -12.57 -10.21 21.29
CA ASP A 340 -12.14 -11.51 21.80
C ASP A 340 -12.51 -12.64 20.83
N LYS A 341 -13.48 -12.39 19.94
CA LYS A 341 -13.97 -13.32 18.92
C LYS A 341 -14.47 -12.57 17.68
N LEU A 342 -14.44 -13.24 16.53
CA LEU A 342 -14.93 -12.67 15.27
C LEU A 342 -16.46 -12.57 15.21
N GLN A 343 -17.16 -13.46 15.92
CA GLN A 343 -18.62 -13.57 15.89
C GLN A 343 -19.34 -12.44 16.65
N GLU A 344 -18.63 -11.39 17.06
CA GLU A 344 -19.24 -10.19 17.61
C GLU A 344 -20.17 -9.54 16.56
N PRO A 345 -21.46 -9.31 16.86
CA PRO A 345 -22.43 -8.85 15.85
C PRO A 345 -22.03 -7.53 15.16
N ALA A 346 -21.43 -6.61 15.92
CA ALA A 346 -20.95 -5.34 15.39
C ALA A 346 -19.77 -5.52 14.42
N LEU A 347 -18.88 -6.48 14.70
CA LEU A 347 -17.74 -6.80 13.87
C LEU A 347 -18.19 -7.53 12.60
N LEU A 348 -19.05 -8.54 12.70
CA LEU A 348 -19.64 -9.23 11.56
C LEU A 348 -20.35 -8.25 10.62
N LYS A 349 -21.14 -7.32 11.17
CA LYS A 349 -21.80 -6.28 10.37
C LYS A 349 -20.82 -5.38 9.63
N ALA A 350 -19.67 -5.06 10.23
CA ALA A 350 -18.63 -4.27 9.57
C ALA A 350 -17.95 -5.06 8.44
N LEU A 351 -17.61 -6.33 8.71
CA LEU A 351 -16.97 -7.22 7.75
C LEU A 351 -17.86 -7.56 6.56
N CYS A 352 -19.16 -7.82 6.77
CA CYS A 352 -20.14 -8.03 5.68
C CYS A 352 -20.30 -6.82 4.75
N ARG A 353 -19.85 -5.63 5.18
CA ARG A 353 -19.90 -4.38 4.40
C ARG A 353 -18.56 -4.03 3.79
N LEU A 354 -17.57 -4.92 3.86
CA LEU A 354 -16.31 -4.73 3.15
C LEU A 354 -16.56 -4.79 1.65
N GLU A 355 -15.85 -3.93 0.95
CA GLU A 355 -15.85 -3.87 -0.51
C GLU A 355 -14.59 -4.59 -1.02
N PRO A 356 -14.59 -5.05 -2.27
CA PRO A 356 -13.36 -5.48 -2.93
C PRO A 356 -12.29 -4.37 -2.92
N ALA A 357 -11.02 -4.71 -3.11
CA ALA A 357 -9.88 -3.80 -2.86
C ALA A 357 -9.81 -3.29 -1.42
N SER A 358 -9.85 -4.22 -0.47
CA SER A 358 -9.69 -3.95 0.96
C SER A 358 -8.75 -4.96 1.63
N THR A 359 -8.16 -4.60 2.76
CA THR A 359 -7.40 -5.51 3.61
C THR A 359 -8.03 -5.58 5.00
N VAL A 360 -8.06 -6.78 5.56
CA VAL A 360 -8.33 -7.02 6.98
C VAL A 360 -7.02 -7.37 7.67
N TYR A 361 -6.55 -6.46 8.52
CA TYR A 361 -5.33 -6.65 9.30
C TYR A 361 -5.67 -7.16 10.69
N PHE A 362 -4.81 -8.03 11.21
CA PHE A 362 -4.80 -8.45 12.60
C PHE A 362 -3.49 -8.02 13.25
N ASP A 363 -3.58 -7.26 14.32
CA ASP A 363 -2.43 -6.91 15.15
C ASP A 363 -2.74 -7.10 16.64
N LYS A 364 -1.70 -6.99 17.48
CA LYS A 364 -1.79 -7.19 18.93
C LYS A 364 -2.58 -8.44 19.33
N VAL A 365 -2.32 -9.54 18.62
CA VAL A 365 -2.96 -10.82 18.89
C VAL A 365 -2.46 -11.32 20.24
N VAL A 366 -3.38 -11.55 21.16
CA VAL A 366 -3.11 -12.12 22.48
C VAL A 366 -3.48 -13.58 22.43
N ILE A 367 -2.55 -14.42 22.83
CA ILE A 367 -2.70 -15.87 22.85
C ILE A 367 -2.57 -16.39 24.28
N GLU A 368 -2.96 -17.63 24.49
CA GLU A 368 -2.73 -18.35 25.74
C GLU A 368 -1.85 -19.56 25.47
N ASN A 369 -0.80 -19.75 26.28
CA ASN A 369 0.02 -20.97 26.19
C ASN A 369 -0.59 -22.13 26.99
N GLU A 370 0.05 -23.30 26.92
CA GLU A 370 -0.38 -24.52 27.63
C GLU A 370 -0.46 -24.37 29.16
N ARG A 371 0.20 -23.35 29.72
CA ARG A 371 0.19 -23.04 31.17
C ARG A 371 -0.91 -22.06 31.57
N GLY A 372 -1.75 -21.64 30.63
CA GLY A 372 -2.79 -20.63 30.87
C GLY A 372 -2.25 -19.19 30.93
N GLN A 373 -1.01 -18.95 30.51
CA GLN A 373 -0.41 -17.61 30.52
C GLN A 373 -0.76 -16.86 29.24
N LEU A 374 -1.23 -15.62 29.39
CA LEU A 374 -1.47 -14.71 28.27
C LEU A 374 -0.17 -14.13 27.75
N LEU A 375 0.05 -14.23 26.44
CA LEU A 375 1.23 -13.75 25.73
C LEU A 375 0.81 -12.88 24.54
N LEU A 376 1.62 -11.88 24.20
CA LEU A 376 1.49 -11.12 22.97
C LEU A 376 2.17 -11.85 21.83
N PHE A 377 1.43 -12.16 20.78
CA PHE A 377 2.03 -12.68 19.55
C PHE A 377 2.73 -11.53 18.80
N PRO A 378 4.01 -11.70 18.40
CA PRO A 378 4.82 -10.58 17.91
C PRO A 378 4.51 -10.18 16.46
N GLN A 379 3.86 -11.05 15.69
CA GLN A 379 3.60 -10.86 14.27
C GLN A 379 2.16 -10.39 14.01
N ALA A 380 2.02 -9.48 13.06
CA ALA A 380 0.74 -9.08 12.50
C ALA A 380 0.38 -9.92 11.28
N PHE A 381 -0.88 -9.90 10.87
CA PHE A 381 -1.39 -10.65 9.73
C PHE A 381 -2.29 -9.77 8.87
N ALA A 382 -2.42 -10.12 7.59
CA ALA A 382 -3.30 -9.44 6.66
C ALA A 382 -3.99 -10.42 5.72
N PHE A 383 -5.29 -10.22 5.52
CA PHE A 383 -6.06 -10.85 4.44
C PHE A 383 -6.40 -9.78 3.42
N ASN A 384 -5.79 -9.89 2.24
CA ASN A 384 -6.00 -8.97 1.13
C ASN A 384 -7.20 -9.43 0.32
N ILE A 385 -8.19 -8.55 0.13
CA ILE A 385 -9.43 -8.81 -0.59
C ILE A 385 -9.37 -8.07 -1.93
N GLY A 386 -9.17 -8.83 -3.00
CA GLY A 386 -9.03 -8.34 -4.36
C GLY A 386 -10.35 -8.00 -5.02
N THR A 387 -10.27 -7.39 -6.20
CA THR A 387 -11.44 -7.01 -7.01
C THR A 387 -11.94 -8.14 -7.93
N GLY A 388 -11.13 -9.19 -8.13
CA GLY A 388 -11.40 -10.29 -9.05
C GLY A 388 -10.51 -11.50 -8.75
N PRO A 389 -10.74 -12.65 -9.42
CA PRO A 389 -9.97 -13.88 -9.21
C PRO A 389 -8.47 -13.62 -9.29
N PRO A 390 -7.65 -14.30 -8.47
CA PRO A 390 -6.20 -14.20 -8.55
C PRO A 390 -5.75 -14.48 -9.99
N LEU A 391 -4.77 -13.72 -10.47
CA LEU A 391 -4.09 -14.04 -11.73
C LEU A 391 -3.33 -15.36 -11.49
N GLU A 392 -3.73 -16.42 -12.19
CA GLU A 392 -3.04 -17.72 -12.20
C GLU A 392 -1.60 -17.61 -12.73
#